data_AF-X8BH83-F1
#
_entry.id   AF-X8BH83-F1
#
_cell.length_a   1.000
_cell.length_b   1.000
_cell.length_c   1.000
_cell.angle_alpha   90.00
_cell.angle_beta   90.00
_cell.angle_gamma   90.00
#
_symmetry.space_group_name_H-M   'P 1'
#
loop_
_entity.id
_entity.type
_entity.pdbx_description
1 polymer ?
#
loop_
_entity_poly.entity_id
_entity_poly.type
_entity_poly.pdbx_seq_one_letter_code
_entity_poly.pdbx_strand_id
1 'polypeptide(L)' 'MAFADDLRTVADTLGIDKMAVVGLSGGGPYTLACGAAMPERVVAVGVLGGVAP' A
#
# COMPACT_ATOMS: atom_id res chain seq x y z
N MET A 1 0.49 -8.67 -6.52
CA MET A 1 -0.27 -7.62 -7.25
C MET A 1 -1.72 -7.55 -6.82
N ALA A 2 -2.47 -8.67 -6.74
CA ALA A 2 -3.89 -8.67 -6.34
C ALA A 2 -4.27 -7.70 -5.21
N PHE A 3 -3.57 -7.72 -4.07
CA PHE A 3 -3.86 -6.80 -2.95
C PHE A 3 -3.70 -5.30 -3.28
N ALA A 4 -2.72 -4.94 -4.12
CA ALA A 4 -2.51 -3.55 -4.52
C ALA A 4 -3.64 -3.07 -5.46
N ASP A 5 -4.16 -3.96 -6.29
CA ASP A 5 -5.30 -3.67 -7.18
C ASP A 5 -6.61 -3.54 -6.38
N ASP A 6 -6.80 -4.37 -5.35
CA ASP A 6 -7.91 -4.23 -4.41
C ASP A 6 -7.83 -2.89 -3.67
N LEU A 7 -6.63 -2.51 -3.19
CA LEU A 7 -6.41 -1.21 -2.53
C LEU A 7 -6.67 -0.04 -3.48
N ARG A 8 -6.29 -0.16 -4.76
CA ARG A 8 -6.62 0.84 -5.79
C ARG A 8 -8.12 1.01 -5.94
N THR A 9 -8.85 -0.11 -6.03
CA THR A 9 -10.31 -0.10 -6.16
C THR A 9 -10.97 0.59 -4.97
N VAL A 10 -10.49 0.33 -3.75
CA VAL A 10 -10.95 1.02 -2.55
C VAL A 10 -10.65 2.52 -2.60
N ALA A 11 -9.42 2.91 -2.98
CA ALA A 11 -9.03 4.31 -3.09
C ALA A 11 -9.88 5.06 -4.13
N ASP A 12 -10.15 4.45 -5.28
CA ASP A 12 -11.01 5.01 -6.33
C ASP A 12 -12.45 5.17 -5.86
N THR A 13 -12.99 4.15 -5.18
CA THR A 13 -14.35 4.19 -4.61
C THR A 13 -14.50 5.31 -3.58
N LEU A 14 -13.44 5.59 -2.82
CA LEU A 14 -13.42 6.64 -1.79
C LEU A 14 -12.99 8.01 -2.32
N GLY A 15 -12.59 8.13 -3.59
CA GLY A 15 -12.08 9.39 -4.17
C GLY A 15 -10.73 9.84 -3.58
N ILE A 16 -9.88 8.91 -3.16
CA ILE A 16 -8.57 9.20 -2.55
C ILE A 16 -7.49 9.19 -3.64
N ASP A 17 -7.11 10.36 -4.13
CA ASP A 17 -6.11 10.47 -5.21
C ASP A 17 -4.69 10.13 -4.77
N LYS A 18 -4.30 10.54 -3.56
CA LYS A 18 -2.98 10.30 -2.97
C LYS A 18 -3.11 9.83 -1.53
N MET A 19 -2.28 8.88 -1.13
CA MET A 19 -2.33 8.26 0.20
C MET A 19 -0.95 7.87 0.72
N ALA A 20 -0.82 7.79 2.04
CA ALA A 20 0.25 7.06 2.70
C ALA A 20 -0.27 5.69 3.14
N VAL A 21 0.55 4.65 3.04
CA VAL A 21 0.16 3.28 3.42
C VAL A 21 1.06 2.79 4.54
N VAL A 22 0.47 2.23 5.60
CA VAL A 22 1.19 1.63 6.72
C VAL A 22 0.77 0.17 6.91
N GLY A 23 1.73 -0.71 7.15
CA GLY A 23 1.49 -2.12 7.44
C GLY A 23 2.29 -2.61 8.64
N LEU A 24 1.70 -3.55 9.38
CA LEU A 24 2.27 -4.15 10.59
C LEU A 24 2.62 -5.61 10.31
N SER A 25 3.80 -6.05 10.76
CA SER A 25 4.19 -7.47 10.77
C SER A 25 4.08 -8.13 9.39
N GLY A 26 3.20 -9.12 9.22
CA GLY A 26 2.93 -9.76 7.92
C GLY A 26 2.39 -8.82 6.84
N GLY A 27 1.92 -7.63 7.21
CA GLY A 27 1.49 -6.60 6.27
C GLY A 27 2.65 -5.91 5.53
N GLY A 28 3.88 -6.00 6.03
CA GLY A 28 5.05 -5.31 5.46
C GLY A 28 5.23 -5.51 3.95
N PRO A 29 5.31 -6.77 3.46
CA PRO A 29 5.41 -7.05 2.02
C PRO A 29 4.26 -6.47 1.19
N TYR A 30 3.03 -6.49 1.71
CA TYR A 30 1.86 -5.92 1.03
C TYR A 30 1.95 -4.39 0.94
N THR A 31 2.36 -3.74 2.02
CA THR A 31 2.53 -2.28 2.07
C THR A 31 3.62 -1.81 1.11
N LEU A 32 4.76 -2.53 1.05
CA LEU A 32 5.82 -2.28 0.07
C LEU A 32 5.32 -2.50 -1.37
N ALA A 33 4.57 -3.58 -1.61
CA ALA A 33 3.98 -3.87 -2.92
C ALA A 33 3.02 -2.76 -3.38
N CYS A 34 2.19 -2.22 -2.48
CA CYS A 34 1.30 -1.09 -2.81
C CYS A 34 2.09 0.16 -3.21
N GLY A 35 3.16 0.48 -2.49
CA GLY A 35 4.05 1.60 -2.84
C GLY A 35 4.73 1.41 -4.20
N ALA A 36 5.22 0.21 -4.48
CA ALA A 36 5.86 -0.12 -5.74
C ALA A 36 4.88 -0.12 -6.94
N ALA A 37 3.63 -0.55 -6.72
CA ALA A 37 2.64 -0.70 -7.78
C ALA A 37 1.87 0.59 -8.14
N MET A 38 1.91 1.61 -7.28
CA MET A 38 1.18 2.88 -7.46
C MET A 38 2.05 4.09 -7.05
N PRO A 39 3.26 4.26 -7.61
CA PRO A 39 4.20 5.30 -7.18
C PRO A 39 3.67 6.74 -7.34
N GLU A 40 2.68 6.95 -8.20
CA GLU A 40 2.02 8.24 -8.42
C GLU A 40 0.94 8.57 -7.36
N ARG A 41 0.44 7.56 -6.64
CA ARG A 41 -0.63 7.72 -5.62
C ARG A 41 -0.14 7.45 -4.21
N VAL A 42 0.76 6.49 -4.01
CA VAL A 42 1.32 6.17 -2.69
C VAL A 42 2.54 7.05 -2.43
N VAL A 43 2.33 8.13 -1.68
CA VAL A 43 3.37 9.15 -1.43
C VAL A 43 4.32 8.79 -0.30
N ALA A 44 3.96 7.80 0.53
CA ALA A 44 4.77 7.30 1.62
C ALA A 44 4.38 5.88 2.02
N VAL A 45 5.37 5.09 2.46
CA VAL A 45 5.21 3.72 2.94
C VAL A 45 5.82 3.61 4.34
N GLY A 46 5.05 3.10 5.30
CA GLY A 46 5.50 2.79 6.65
C GLY A 46 5.38 1.30 6.95
N VAL A 47 6.46 0.67 7.41
CA VAL A 47 6.45 -0.73 7.84
C VAL A 47 6.76 -0.79 9.33
N LEU A 48 5.84 -1.36 10.11
CA LEU A 48 5.96 -1.49 11.56
C LEU A 48 6.25 -2.95 11.90
N GLY A 49 7.46 -3.24 12.39
CA GLY A 49 7.86 -4.61 12.78
C GLY A 49 7.67 -5.65 11.67
N GLY A 50 7.88 -5.26 10.42
CA GLY A 50 7.55 -6.07 9.25
C GLY A 50 8.44 -7.30 9.10
N VAL A 51 7.84 -8.40 8.64
CA VAL A 51 8.61 -9.58 8.21
C VAL A 51 9.38 -9.18 6.95
N ALA A 52 10.67 -9.50 6.91
CA ALA A 52 11.49 -9.27 5.72
C ALA A 52 10.88 -10.01 4.50
N PRO A 53 11.04 -9.48 3.28
CA PRO A 53 10.57 -10.14 2.07
C PRO A 53 11.13 -11.56 1.91
#